data_AF-I1LLN2-F1
#
_entry.id   AF-I1LLN2-F1
#
_cell.length_a   1.000
_cell.length_b   1.000
_cell.length_c   1.000
_cell.angle_alpha   90.00
_cell.angle_beta   90.00
_cell.angle_gamma   90.00
#
_symmetry.space_group_name_H-M   'P 1'
#
loop_
_entity.id
_entity.type
_entity.pdbx_description
1 polymer ?
#
loop_
_entity_poly.entity_id
_entity_poly.type
_entity_poly.pdbx_seq_one_letter_code
_entity_poly.pdbx_strand_id
1 'polypeptide(L)'
;MLIISVLAVINSSLLFFCLFIFSQFAFALFFCITTHTITILLRREEGGKMSLENESEITHLKKNLKVQMERNVSLEKENKNHRQEVARLKSQIMSLKAHNIERKSMLWKKIQKAMDGNNSDTLQHKAAVKVTMLEKSPPNERVHTNSDLLETPKVKDRSVKVPPPAPSSNPLLPSHKTEKGMKVQPLALPRTAPPPPPTPPKSLVGLKSVRRVPEVIELYRSLTRKDANNDNKISTNGTPAAAFTRNMIEEIENRSTFLSAIKSEVQRQREFISFLIKEVESATYADISEVEAFVKWLDGELSSLVDERSVLKHFPHWPEQKTDALREASCNYRNLKSLESEVSSFENNPKEPLAQALKKMQALQDRLERSVNSAERTRESASIRYRSFHIPWEWMLDTGLIGQMKLSSLKLSREFMKRVTKELESNEASKEDNLLVQGVRFAFRVHQFAGGFDSETIQAFQELKKIVSASTKL
;
A
#
# COMPACT_ATOMS: atom_id res chain seq x y z
N MET A 1 -19.40 -0.67 7.25
CA MET A 1 -19.38 0.61 6.50
C MET A 1 -18.61 1.71 7.23
N LEU A 2 -19.24 2.64 7.96
CA LEU A 2 -18.63 3.94 8.34
C LEU A 2 -17.16 3.88 8.86
N ILE A 3 -16.85 2.95 9.76
CA ILE A 3 -15.50 2.78 10.34
C ILE A 3 -14.46 2.45 9.26
N ILE A 4 -14.80 1.61 8.28
CA ILE A 4 -13.91 1.21 7.17
C ILE A 4 -13.61 2.42 6.27
N SER A 5 -14.63 3.21 5.94
CA SER A 5 -14.45 4.45 5.16
C SER A 5 -13.56 5.47 5.87
N VAL A 6 -13.71 5.61 7.20
CA VAL A 6 -12.85 6.48 8.01
C VAL A 6 -11.40 5.96 8.05
N LEU A 7 -11.20 4.66 8.23
CA LEU A 7 -9.86 4.04 8.20
C LEU A 7 -9.19 4.18 6.82
N ALA A 8 -9.93 4.01 5.72
CA ALA A 8 -9.41 4.21 4.36
C ALA A 8 -8.95 5.66 4.11
N VAL A 9 -9.76 6.64 4.52
CA VAL A 9 -9.40 8.07 4.42
C VAL A 9 -8.21 8.43 5.31
N ILE A 10 -8.12 7.85 6.52
CA ILE A 10 -6.96 8.04 7.41
C ILE A 10 -5.70 7.43 6.80
N ASN A 11 -5.73 6.18 6.34
CA ASN A 11 -4.58 5.52 5.72
C ASN A 11 -4.12 6.24 4.44
N SER A 12 -5.04 6.69 3.59
CA SER A 12 -4.70 7.49 2.40
C SER A 12 -4.05 8.82 2.78
N SER A 13 -4.62 9.54 3.75
CA SER A 13 -4.05 10.80 4.27
C SER A 13 -2.65 10.59 4.89
N LEU A 14 -2.46 9.49 5.62
CA LEU A 14 -1.20 9.16 6.27
C LEU A 14 -0.14 8.74 5.24
N LEU A 15 -0.52 7.96 4.22
CA LEU A 15 0.36 7.59 3.11
C LEU A 15 0.81 8.84 2.33
N PHE A 16 -0.11 9.75 2.01
CA PHE A 16 0.21 11.01 1.33
C PHE A 16 1.12 11.89 2.20
N PHE A 17 0.90 11.97 3.51
CA PHE A 17 1.77 12.70 4.43
C PHE A 17 3.17 12.06 4.53
N CYS A 18 3.26 10.73 4.62
CA CYS A 18 4.53 10.01 4.59
C CYS A 18 5.29 10.25 3.28
N LEU A 19 4.63 10.16 2.12
CA LEU A 19 5.23 10.46 0.81
C LEU A 19 5.72 11.91 0.72
N PHE A 20 4.96 12.87 1.24
CA PHE A 20 5.38 14.27 1.32
C PHE A 20 6.63 14.44 2.21
N ILE A 21 6.65 13.85 3.41
CA ILE A 21 7.82 13.91 4.31
C ILE A 21 9.04 13.21 3.70
N PHE A 22 8.89 12.05 3.06
CA PHE A 22 9.99 11.37 2.36
C PHE A 22 10.51 12.20 1.18
N SER A 23 9.63 12.86 0.41
CA SER A 23 10.01 13.77 -0.66
C SER A 23 10.82 14.96 -0.12
N GLN A 24 10.35 15.64 0.93
CA GLN A 24 11.07 16.74 1.57
C GLN A 24 12.44 16.30 2.12
N PHE A 25 12.53 15.12 2.74
CA PHE A 25 13.81 14.54 3.19
C PHE A 25 14.76 14.20 2.02
N ALA A 26 14.23 13.67 0.92
CA ALA A 26 15.03 13.37 -0.27
C ALA A 26 15.57 14.65 -0.94
N PHE A 27 14.75 15.70 -1.07
CA PHE A 27 15.18 17.02 -1.55
C PHE A 27 16.25 17.63 -0.62
N ALA A 28 16.06 17.58 0.70
CA ALA A 28 17.04 18.09 1.67
C ALA A 28 18.37 17.33 1.60
N LEU A 29 18.34 16.00 1.51
CA LEU A 29 19.54 15.16 1.32
C LEU A 29 20.24 15.47 -0.01
N PHE A 30 19.49 15.54 -1.12
CA PHE A 30 20.04 15.86 -2.43
C PHE A 30 20.70 17.25 -2.46
N PHE A 31 20.05 18.26 -1.87
CA PHE A 31 20.60 19.62 -1.78
C PHE A 31 21.85 19.68 -0.89
N CYS A 32 21.85 18.98 0.25
CA CYS A 32 22.99 18.90 1.15
C CYS A 32 24.20 18.20 0.48
N ILE A 33 23.99 17.05 -0.16
CA ILE A 33 25.03 16.33 -0.92
C ILE A 33 25.56 17.21 -2.04
N THR A 34 24.69 17.82 -2.85
CA THR A 34 25.09 18.68 -3.98
C THR A 34 25.91 19.89 -3.50
N THR A 35 25.48 20.56 -2.42
CA THR A 35 26.20 21.70 -1.83
C THR A 35 27.56 21.27 -1.28
N HIS A 36 27.64 20.11 -0.62
CA HIS A 36 28.89 19.57 -0.10
C HIS A 36 29.85 19.15 -1.24
N THR A 37 29.34 18.59 -2.34
CA THR A 37 30.13 18.25 -3.53
C THR A 37 30.68 19.52 -4.20
N ILE A 38 29.85 20.54 -4.41
CA ILE A 38 30.28 21.85 -4.94
C ILE A 38 31.35 22.48 -4.03
N THR A 39 31.17 22.39 -2.70
CA THR A 39 32.15 22.91 -1.73
C THR A 39 33.49 22.17 -1.79
N ILE A 40 33.48 20.84 -2.01
CA ILE A 40 34.72 20.05 -2.23
C ILE A 40 35.39 20.46 -3.54
N LEU A 41 34.63 20.64 -4.63
CA LEU A 41 35.17 21.01 -5.93
C LEU A 41 35.84 22.40 -5.88
N LEU A 42 35.13 23.41 -5.37
CA LEU A 42 35.67 24.77 -5.22
C LEU A 42 36.95 24.80 -4.35
N ARG A 43 36.99 24.07 -3.23
CA ARG A 43 38.19 23.97 -2.38
C ARG A 43 39.36 23.22 -3.06
N ARG A 44 39.09 22.35 -4.02
CA ARG A 44 40.13 21.67 -4.80
C ARG A 44 40.69 22.56 -5.92
N GLU A 45 39.89 23.51 -6.39
CA GLU A 45 40.18 24.36 -7.55
C GLU A 45 41.19 25.48 -7.25
N GLU A 46 41.26 25.95 -6.01
CA GLU A 46 42.25 26.95 -5.53
C GLU A 46 43.72 26.48 -5.64
N GLY A 47 43.96 25.18 -5.90
CA GLY A 47 45.29 24.56 -5.90
C GLY A 47 45.93 24.29 -7.27
N GLY A 48 45.32 24.69 -8.39
CA GLY A 48 45.81 24.29 -9.73
C GLY A 48 45.67 25.35 -10.82
N LYS A 49 46.67 25.44 -11.72
CA LYS A 49 46.55 26.20 -12.97
C LYS A 49 45.49 25.53 -13.86
N MET A 50 44.33 26.17 -13.92
CA MET A 50 43.16 25.75 -14.67
C MET A 50 43.42 25.71 -16.18
N SER A 51 42.98 24.66 -16.87
CA SER A 51 42.93 24.65 -18.33
C SER A 51 41.82 25.58 -18.83
N LEU A 52 42.02 26.20 -19.99
CA LEU A 52 41.00 27.04 -20.65
C LEU A 52 39.70 26.25 -20.94
N GLU A 53 39.83 24.93 -21.12
CA GLU A 53 38.72 24.00 -21.28
C GLU A 53 37.86 23.91 -20.00
N ASN A 54 38.49 23.79 -18.83
CA ASN A 54 37.80 23.81 -17.53
C ASN A 54 37.03 25.12 -17.31
N GLU A 55 37.55 26.27 -17.74
CA GLU A 55 36.87 27.56 -17.58
C GLU A 55 35.51 27.57 -18.32
N SER A 56 35.42 26.89 -19.46
CA SER A 56 34.15 26.69 -20.18
C SER A 56 33.18 25.77 -19.42
N GLU A 57 33.67 24.70 -18.79
CA GLU A 57 32.85 23.81 -17.97
C GLU A 57 32.35 24.51 -16.69
N ILE A 58 33.22 25.28 -16.01
CA ILE A 58 32.92 26.01 -14.79
C ILE A 58 31.90 27.12 -15.06
N THR A 59 32.03 27.86 -16.16
CA THR A 59 31.04 28.88 -16.54
C THR A 59 29.69 28.26 -16.91
N HIS A 60 29.67 27.10 -17.56
CA HIS A 60 28.44 26.33 -17.80
C HIS A 60 27.80 25.79 -16.50
N LEU A 61 28.60 25.19 -15.60
CA LEU A 61 28.17 24.71 -14.28
C LEU A 61 27.59 25.84 -13.43
N LYS A 62 28.26 27.01 -13.40
CA LYS A 62 27.82 28.22 -12.68
C LYS A 62 26.50 28.77 -13.24
N LYS A 63 26.30 28.73 -14.56
CA LYS A 63 25.04 29.09 -15.22
C LYS A 63 23.91 28.12 -14.84
N ASN A 64 24.17 26.82 -14.89
CA ASN A 64 23.18 25.79 -14.52
C ASN A 64 22.80 25.88 -13.03
N LEU A 65 23.79 26.05 -12.14
CA LEU A 65 23.58 26.26 -10.70
C LEU A 65 22.66 27.46 -10.42
N LYS A 66 22.85 28.58 -11.12
CA LYS A 66 21.97 29.76 -11.00
C LYS A 66 20.53 29.43 -11.40
N VAL A 67 20.32 28.73 -12.52
CA VAL A 67 18.98 28.29 -12.97
C VAL A 67 18.31 27.35 -11.96
N GLN A 68 19.08 26.44 -11.33
CA GLN A 68 18.53 25.57 -10.27
C GLN A 68 18.19 26.35 -8.98
N MET A 69 18.98 27.38 -8.61
CA MET A 69 18.65 28.26 -7.49
C MET A 69 17.35 29.03 -7.74
N GLU A 70 17.19 29.63 -8.92
CA GLU A 70 15.97 30.34 -9.32
C GLU A 70 14.74 29.41 -9.31
N ARG A 71 14.90 28.17 -9.81
CA ARG A 71 13.87 27.12 -9.74
C ARG A 71 13.50 26.75 -8.30
N ASN A 72 14.48 26.61 -7.41
CA ASN A 72 14.23 26.32 -5.99
C ASN A 72 13.44 27.44 -5.31
N VAL A 73 13.80 28.72 -5.52
CA VAL A 73 13.05 29.86 -4.97
C VAL A 73 11.59 29.87 -5.43
N SER A 74 11.33 29.50 -6.70
CA SER A 74 9.96 29.32 -7.20
C SER A 74 9.23 28.18 -6.50
N LEU A 75 9.87 27.02 -6.34
CA LEU A 75 9.30 25.85 -5.66
C LEU A 75 9.07 26.10 -4.16
N GLU A 76 9.89 26.90 -3.48
CA GLU A 76 9.67 27.30 -2.09
C GLU A 76 8.44 28.20 -1.94
N LYS A 77 8.26 29.16 -2.87
CA LYS A 77 7.08 30.03 -2.96
C LYS A 77 5.81 29.20 -3.21
N GLU A 78 5.86 28.27 -4.14
CA GLU A 78 4.76 27.34 -4.44
C GLU A 78 4.44 26.45 -3.21
N ASN A 79 5.45 25.86 -2.57
CA ASN A 79 5.25 25.11 -1.32
C ASN A 79 4.72 25.99 -0.18
N LYS A 80 5.03 27.29 -0.13
CA LYS A 80 4.45 28.22 0.85
C LYS A 80 2.95 28.42 0.59
N ASN A 81 2.55 28.63 -0.66
CA ASN A 81 1.15 28.72 -1.07
C ASN A 81 0.39 27.41 -0.76
N HIS A 82 0.96 26.25 -1.13
CA HIS A 82 0.36 24.95 -0.84
C HIS A 82 0.24 24.67 0.67
N ARG A 83 1.20 25.12 1.50
CA ARG A 83 1.09 25.03 2.97
C ARG A 83 -0.04 25.91 3.53
N GLN A 84 -0.25 27.11 2.97
CA GLN A 84 -1.38 27.98 3.33
C GLN A 84 -2.72 27.37 2.91
N GLU A 85 -2.81 26.82 1.69
CA GLU A 85 -4.02 26.17 1.17
C GLU A 85 -4.38 24.90 1.96
N VAL A 86 -3.38 24.07 2.30
CA VAL A 86 -3.58 22.90 3.18
C VAL A 86 -4.04 23.33 4.59
N ALA A 87 -3.58 24.47 5.12
CA ALA A 87 -4.09 25.01 6.38
C ALA A 87 -5.56 25.49 6.26
N ARG A 88 -5.90 26.19 5.17
CA ARG A 88 -7.26 26.65 4.85
C ARG A 88 -8.24 25.47 4.74
N LEU A 89 -7.87 24.43 3.98
CA LEU A 89 -8.65 23.21 3.80
C LEU A 89 -8.78 22.40 5.10
N LYS A 90 -7.72 22.28 5.90
CA LYS A 90 -7.79 21.65 7.24
C LYS A 90 -8.80 22.36 8.14
N SER A 91 -8.82 23.69 8.16
CA SER A 91 -9.79 24.49 8.92
C SER A 91 -11.23 24.21 8.46
N GLN A 92 -11.49 24.22 7.14
CA GLN A 92 -12.82 23.88 6.60
C GLN A 92 -13.25 22.44 6.97
N ILE A 93 -12.35 21.45 6.86
CA ILE A 93 -12.62 20.05 7.24
C ILE A 93 -12.91 19.92 8.75
N MET A 94 -12.20 20.64 9.60
CA MET A 94 -12.45 20.66 11.05
C MET A 94 -13.84 21.23 11.37
N SER A 95 -14.23 22.32 10.72
CA SER A 95 -15.56 22.90 10.91
C SER A 95 -16.70 21.98 10.43
N LEU A 96 -16.56 21.42 9.22
CA LEU A 96 -17.55 20.47 8.68
C LEU A 96 -17.71 19.22 9.56
N LYS A 97 -16.62 18.73 10.19
CA LYS A 97 -16.68 17.66 11.18
C LYS A 97 -17.44 18.07 12.45
N ALA A 98 -17.20 19.27 12.98
CA ALA A 98 -17.92 19.77 14.15
C ALA A 98 -19.43 19.86 13.90
N HIS A 99 -19.85 20.42 12.76
CA HIS A 99 -21.27 20.54 12.41
C HIS A 99 -21.93 19.16 12.13
N ASN A 100 -21.16 18.15 11.70
CA ASN A 100 -21.64 16.76 11.57
C ASN A 100 -21.92 16.13 12.96
N ILE A 101 -21.03 16.34 13.92
CA ILE A 101 -21.17 15.86 15.31
C ILE A 101 -22.39 16.50 15.98
N GLU A 102 -22.55 17.81 15.84
CA GLU A 102 -23.69 18.56 16.36
C GLU A 102 -25.03 18.06 15.79
N ARG A 103 -25.14 17.92 14.45
CA ARG A 103 -26.34 17.36 13.81
C ARG A 103 -26.66 15.95 14.28
N LYS A 104 -25.65 15.11 14.52
CA LYS A 104 -25.83 13.77 15.11
C LYS A 104 -26.32 13.85 16.55
N SER A 105 -25.79 14.77 17.36
CA SER A 105 -26.27 14.98 18.75
C SER A 105 -27.74 15.42 18.78
N MET A 106 -28.14 16.36 17.90
CA MET A 106 -29.54 16.75 17.77
C MET A 106 -30.44 15.59 17.33
N LEU A 107 -29.99 14.74 16.40
CA LEU A 107 -30.76 13.58 15.96
C LEU A 107 -30.91 12.54 17.09
N TRP A 108 -29.83 12.24 17.82
CA TRP A 108 -29.88 11.37 19.00
C TRP A 108 -30.82 11.91 20.07
N LYS A 109 -30.80 13.22 20.38
CA LYS A 109 -31.75 13.84 21.31
C LYS A 109 -33.21 13.73 20.85
N LYS A 110 -33.48 13.81 19.54
CA LYS A 110 -34.82 13.59 18.98
C LYS A 110 -35.27 12.13 19.07
N ILE A 111 -34.36 11.17 18.82
CA ILE A 111 -34.64 9.74 18.96
C ILE A 111 -34.95 9.41 20.43
N GLN A 112 -34.13 9.89 21.37
CA GLN A 112 -34.35 9.69 22.81
C GLN A 112 -35.70 10.25 23.26
N LYS A 113 -36.02 11.52 22.91
CA LYS A 113 -37.32 12.13 23.24
C LYS A 113 -38.52 11.40 22.60
N ALA A 114 -38.33 10.69 21.49
CA ALA A 114 -39.37 9.87 20.87
C ALA A 114 -39.56 8.49 21.56
N MET A 115 -38.52 7.96 22.22
CA MET A 115 -38.62 6.74 23.05
C MET A 115 -39.27 7.04 24.41
N ASP A 116 -38.88 8.14 25.04
CA ASP A 116 -39.34 8.52 26.39
C ASP A 116 -40.76 9.16 26.41
N GLY A 117 -41.32 9.47 25.24
CA GLY A 117 -42.52 10.31 25.10
C GLY A 117 -43.88 9.59 25.05
N ASN A 118 -43.95 8.31 25.41
CA ASN A 118 -45.09 7.44 25.07
C ASN A 118 -46.24 7.43 26.12
N ASN A 119 -46.50 8.56 26.80
CA ASN A 119 -47.60 8.74 27.76
C ASN A 119 -48.09 10.21 27.79
N SER A 120 -49.41 10.38 27.95
CA SER A 120 -50.16 11.64 28.12
C SER A 120 -50.29 12.58 26.90
N ASP A 121 -51.50 12.54 26.33
CA ASP A 121 -52.35 13.68 25.95
C ASP A 121 -51.90 14.74 24.92
N THR A 122 -52.42 14.57 23.72
CA THR A 122 -53.46 15.45 23.15
C THR A 122 -53.50 16.91 23.66
N LEU A 123 -52.90 17.83 22.91
CA LEU A 123 -53.59 19.07 22.52
C LEU A 123 -52.92 19.75 21.31
N GLN A 124 -53.69 20.63 20.67
CA GLN A 124 -53.29 21.37 19.46
C GLN A 124 -52.29 22.47 19.83
N HIS A 125 -51.47 22.94 18.86
CA HIS A 125 -51.67 24.31 18.36
C HIS A 125 -50.90 24.61 17.06
N LYS A 126 -51.63 25.27 16.16
CA LYS A 126 -51.24 25.76 14.84
C LYS A 126 -50.44 27.07 14.95
N ALA A 127 -49.25 27.13 14.37
CA ALA A 127 -48.53 28.39 14.13
C ALA A 127 -47.77 28.32 12.79
N ALA A 128 -48.16 29.17 11.84
CA ALA A 128 -47.46 29.35 10.57
C ALA A 128 -47.08 30.83 10.43
N VAL A 129 -45.81 31.12 10.12
CA VAL A 129 -45.30 32.47 9.87
C VAL A 129 -44.57 32.46 8.52
N LYS A 130 -44.76 33.52 7.73
CA LYS A 130 -44.56 33.51 6.27
C LYS A 130 -43.96 34.84 5.80
N VAL A 131 -42.62 34.91 5.71
CA VAL A 131 -41.83 36.00 5.13
C VAL A 131 -40.66 35.32 4.41
N THR A 132 -40.53 35.25 3.09
CA THR A 132 -40.73 36.22 1.97
C THR A 132 -39.58 37.22 1.85
N MET A 133 -38.70 36.94 0.88
CA MET A 133 -37.51 37.70 0.52
C MET A 133 -37.74 39.21 0.31
N LEU A 134 -36.79 40.04 0.76
CA LEU A 134 -36.33 41.23 0.00
C LEU A 134 -34.97 41.72 0.52
N GLU A 135 -33.87 41.30 -0.11
CA GLU A 135 -32.53 41.85 0.14
C GLU A 135 -32.16 42.84 -0.99
N LYS A 136 -31.61 44.00 -0.64
CA LYS A 136 -31.13 45.01 -1.60
C LYS A 136 -29.60 44.96 -1.71
N SER A 137 -29.09 44.60 -2.88
CA SER A 137 -27.74 45.00 -3.33
C SER A 137 -27.70 46.52 -3.63
N PRO A 138 -26.52 47.16 -3.68
CA PRO A 138 -25.76 47.29 -4.94
C PRO A 138 -24.20 47.18 -4.76
N PRO A 139 -23.35 47.36 -5.81
CA PRO A 139 -22.10 46.57 -5.95
C PRO A 139 -20.81 47.37 -6.31
N ASN A 140 -19.82 46.67 -6.93
CA ASN A 140 -18.48 47.10 -7.44
C ASN A 140 -17.40 47.29 -6.36
N GLU A 141 -16.18 46.76 -6.47
CA GLU A 141 -15.21 46.75 -7.60
C GLU A 141 -14.74 45.31 -7.99
N ARG A 142 -14.34 44.98 -9.23
CA ARG A 142 -13.16 45.38 -10.04
C ARG A 142 -11.83 45.04 -9.29
N VAL A 143 -10.80 44.42 -9.90
CA VAL A 143 -10.42 44.30 -11.32
C VAL A 143 -9.42 43.12 -11.59
N HIS A 144 -9.04 42.94 -12.86
CA HIS A 144 -7.92 42.13 -13.42
C HIS A 144 -8.09 40.61 -13.62
N THR A 145 -8.52 40.31 -14.85
CA THR A 145 -8.18 39.16 -15.70
C THR A 145 -6.73 38.66 -15.59
N ASN A 146 -6.57 37.35 -15.73
CA ASN A 146 -5.52 36.75 -16.56
C ASN A 146 -6.20 35.70 -17.45
N SER A 147 -6.00 35.80 -18.77
CA SER A 147 -6.59 34.88 -19.75
C SER A 147 -5.54 34.53 -20.79
N ASP A 148 -4.98 33.33 -20.69
CA ASP A 148 -4.31 32.66 -21.80
C ASP A 148 -4.31 31.13 -21.55
N LEU A 149 -3.91 30.35 -22.56
CA LEU A 149 -3.87 28.89 -22.60
C LEU A 149 -5.23 28.19 -22.51
N LEU A 150 -6.12 28.52 -23.45
CA LEU A 150 -7.30 27.71 -23.79
C LEU A 150 -6.92 26.68 -24.89
N GLU A 151 -6.03 25.72 -24.56
CA GLU A 151 -5.79 24.57 -25.43
C GLU A 151 -6.82 23.45 -25.15
N THR A 152 -7.82 23.33 -26.01
CA THR A 152 -8.67 22.13 -26.04
C THR A 152 -7.87 20.95 -26.58
N PRO A 153 -7.71 19.83 -25.84
CA PRO A 153 -7.19 18.61 -26.43
C PRO A 153 -8.20 18.11 -27.47
N LYS A 154 -7.81 18.10 -28.75
CA LYS A 154 -8.63 17.49 -29.81
C LYS A 154 -8.87 16.03 -29.42
N VAL A 155 -10.13 15.69 -29.15
CA VAL A 155 -10.56 14.30 -28.95
C VAL A 155 -10.30 13.55 -30.24
N LYS A 156 -9.16 12.84 -30.28
CA LYS A 156 -8.79 12.02 -31.42
C LYS A 156 -9.66 10.78 -31.38
N ASP A 157 -10.67 10.77 -32.23
CA ASP A 157 -11.46 9.57 -32.50
C ASP A 157 -10.49 8.42 -32.80
N ARG A 158 -10.54 7.42 -31.92
CA ARG A 158 -9.68 6.24 -31.95
C ARG A 158 -10.56 4.99 -31.83
N SER A 159 -11.53 4.89 -32.74
CA SER A 159 -12.44 3.74 -32.92
C SER A 159 -11.74 2.44 -33.37
N VAL A 160 -10.64 2.08 -32.71
CA VAL A 160 -9.93 0.80 -32.82
C VAL A 160 -10.10 0.11 -31.46
N LYS A 161 -11.19 -0.64 -31.32
CA LYS A 161 -11.45 -1.46 -30.12
C LYS A 161 -10.30 -2.46 -29.95
N VAL A 162 -9.63 -2.43 -28.80
CA VAL A 162 -8.64 -3.47 -28.47
C VAL A 162 -9.40 -4.67 -27.92
N PRO A 163 -9.26 -5.88 -28.49
CA PRO A 163 -9.92 -7.06 -27.94
C PRO A 163 -9.36 -7.38 -26.54
N PRO A 164 -10.19 -7.89 -25.61
CA PRO A 164 -9.71 -8.32 -24.30
C PRO A 164 -8.66 -9.45 -24.44
N PRO A 165 -7.74 -9.59 -23.47
CA PRO A 165 -6.81 -10.70 -23.44
C PRO A 165 -7.56 -12.03 -23.28
N ALA A 166 -7.46 -12.88 -24.28
CA ALA A 166 -8.08 -14.20 -24.28
C ALA A 166 -7.44 -15.11 -23.22
N PRO A 167 -8.22 -15.90 -22.47
CA PRO A 167 -7.70 -16.86 -21.50
C PRO A 167 -6.91 -17.98 -22.19
N SER A 168 -5.83 -18.43 -21.56
CA SER A 168 -4.93 -19.45 -22.07
C SER A 168 -5.62 -20.82 -22.10
N SER A 169 -5.87 -21.32 -23.31
CA SER A 169 -6.46 -22.63 -23.54
C SER A 169 -5.46 -23.76 -23.28
N ASN A 170 -5.24 -24.09 -22.01
CA ASN A 170 -4.44 -25.25 -21.60
C ASN A 170 -5.06 -26.55 -22.15
N PRO A 171 -4.29 -27.42 -22.83
CA PRO A 171 -4.82 -28.66 -23.40
C PRO A 171 -5.40 -29.62 -22.36
N LEU A 172 -6.52 -30.26 -22.73
CA LEU A 172 -7.23 -31.26 -21.92
C LEU A 172 -6.35 -32.47 -21.60
N LEU A 173 -6.31 -32.90 -20.34
CA LEU A 173 -5.76 -34.21 -19.96
C LEU A 173 -6.77 -35.33 -20.30
N PRO A 174 -6.35 -36.51 -20.79
CA PRO A 174 -7.29 -37.55 -21.23
C PRO A 174 -8.06 -38.21 -20.09
N SER A 175 -9.37 -38.40 -20.29
CA SER A 175 -10.24 -39.17 -19.38
C SER A 175 -10.06 -40.68 -19.61
N HIS A 176 -9.54 -41.40 -18.62
CA HIS A 176 -9.57 -42.87 -18.60
C HIS A 176 -10.81 -43.41 -17.89
N LYS A 177 -11.40 -44.46 -18.45
CA LYS A 177 -12.68 -45.05 -18.01
C LYS A 177 -12.46 -46.22 -17.05
N THR A 178 -13.28 -46.26 -16.01
CA THR A 178 -14.02 -47.44 -15.50
C THR A 178 -13.40 -48.83 -15.65
N GLU A 179 -13.14 -49.53 -14.54
CA GLU A 179 -13.84 -50.79 -14.27
C GLU A 179 -13.84 -51.25 -12.78
N LYS A 180 -14.56 -52.36 -12.53
CA LYS A 180 -14.90 -52.95 -11.22
C LYS A 180 -13.65 -53.35 -10.40
N GLY A 181 -13.65 -53.43 -9.07
CA GLY A 181 -14.72 -53.29 -8.07
C GLY A 181 -15.01 -54.60 -7.32
N MET A 182 -14.72 -54.68 -6.01
CA MET A 182 -15.15 -55.77 -5.11
C MET A 182 -15.13 -55.32 -3.64
N LYS A 183 -16.02 -55.88 -2.79
CA LYS A 183 -16.09 -55.60 -1.33
C LYS A 183 -15.74 -56.86 -0.51
N VAL A 184 -15.01 -56.71 0.59
CA VAL A 184 -14.99 -57.66 1.73
C VAL A 184 -15.02 -56.85 3.04
N GLN A 185 -15.45 -57.48 4.14
CA GLN A 185 -15.97 -56.84 5.36
C GLN A 185 -14.94 -56.73 6.51
N PRO A 186 -15.16 -55.85 7.51
CA PRO A 186 -14.27 -55.69 8.67
C PRO A 186 -14.59 -56.65 9.83
N LEU A 187 -13.56 -56.97 10.62
CA LEU A 187 -13.66 -57.58 11.96
C LEU A 187 -12.88 -56.72 12.98
N ALA A 188 -13.12 -56.88 14.28
CA ALA A 188 -12.94 -55.81 15.26
C ALA A 188 -12.24 -56.23 16.59
N LEU A 189 -11.90 -55.20 17.38
CA LEU A 189 -11.44 -55.20 18.79
C LEU A 189 -9.95 -55.59 19.01
N PRO A 190 -9.31 -55.19 20.15
CA PRO A 190 -9.75 -54.28 21.21
C PRO A 190 -8.80 -53.08 21.51
N ARG A 191 -9.41 -52.04 22.10
CA ARG A 191 -8.87 -50.97 22.97
C ARG A 191 -7.34 -50.92 23.25
N THR A 192 -6.68 -49.87 22.78
CA THR A 192 -5.41 -49.34 23.35
C THR A 192 -5.51 -47.80 23.52
N ALA A 193 -4.46 -47.17 24.07
CA ALA A 193 -4.43 -45.81 24.61
C ALA A 193 -4.91 -44.68 23.65
N PRO A 194 -5.38 -43.53 24.18
CA PRO A 194 -5.73 -42.37 23.35
C PRO A 194 -4.51 -41.89 22.54
N PRO A 195 -4.70 -41.49 21.27
CA PRO A 195 -3.60 -41.06 20.42
C PRO A 195 -2.95 -39.77 20.94
N PRO A 196 -1.63 -39.58 20.73
CA PRO A 196 -0.96 -38.33 21.07
C PRO A 196 -1.56 -37.16 20.27
N PRO A 197 -1.53 -35.92 20.82
CA PRO A 197 -2.12 -34.77 20.15
C PRO A 197 -1.52 -34.54 18.75
N PRO A 198 -2.33 -34.15 17.76
CA PRO A 198 -1.88 -34.06 16.37
C PRO A 198 -0.74 -33.06 16.22
N THR A 199 0.36 -33.51 15.61
CA THR A 199 1.46 -32.60 15.24
C THR A 199 1.00 -31.66 14.12
N PRO A 200 1.41 -30.38 14.13
CA PRO A 200 1.01 -29.42 13.10
C PRO A 200 1.49 -29.88 11.71
N PRO A 201 0.68 -29.65 10.65
CA PRO A 201 0.88 -30.30 9.36
C PRO A 201 2.22 -29.94 8.70
N LYS A 202 3.02 -30.97 8.43
CA LYS A 202 4.30 -30.86 7.71
C LYS A 202 4.06 -30.95 6.20
N SER A 203 3.84 -29.82 5.53
CA SER A 203 3.69 -29.79 4.06
C SER A 203 4.33 -28.57 3.40
N LEU A 204 5.64 -28.42 3.54
CA LEU A 204 6.47 -27.62 2.63
C LEU A 204 7.13 -28.58 1.61
N VAL A 205 6.33 -29.03 0.63
CA VAL A 205 6.78 -29.97 -0.42
C VAL A 205 6.71 -29.25 -1.76
N GLY A 206 7.88 -28.91 -2.33
CA GLY A 206 7.98 -28.42 -3.72
C GLY A 206 9.09 -27.39 -3.99
N LEU A 207 9.39 -26.48 -3.05
CA LEU A 207 10.21 -25.29 -3.33
C LEU A 207 11.36 -25.11 -2.32
N LYS A 208 12.57 -25.54 -2.70
CA LYS A 208 13.85 -25.54 -1.93
C LYS A 208 13.77 -26.28 -0.57
N SER A 209 14.75 -27.14 -0.28
CA SER A 209 14.73 -27.94 0.96
C SER A 209 15.01 -27.08 2.20
N VAL A 210 13.95 -26.58 2.82
CA VAL A 210 13.97 -25.82 4.08
C VAL A 210 13.83 -26.77 5.26
N ARG A 211 14.75 -26.70 6.21
CA ARG A 211 14.69 -27.47 7.47
C ARG A 211 14.65 -26.57 8.70
N ARG A 212 13.98 -27.05 9.76
CA ARG A 212 14.13 -26.46 11.10
C ARG A 212 15.57 -26.65 11.59
N VAL A 213 16.03 -25.70 12.40
CA VAL A 213 17.39 -25.62 12.95
C VAL A 213 17.25 -25.23 14.42
N PRO A 214 17.21 -26.20 15.36
CA PRO A 214 16.96 -25.92 16.78
C PRO A 214 17.98 -24.96 17.40
N GLU A 215 19.22 -25.02 16.94
CA GLU A 215 20.36 -24.19 17.34
C GLU A 215 20.07 -22.68 17.25
N VAL A 216 19.22 -22.24 16.30
CA VAL A 216 18.80 -20.82 16.15
C VAL A 216 17.95 -20.39 17.35
N ILE A 217 17.09 -21.28 17.85
CA ILE A 217 16.22 -21.05 19.00
C ILE A 217 17.03 -21.07 20.30
N GLU A 218 18.01 -21.96 20.40
CA GLU A 218 18.94 -22.06 21.54
C GLU A 218 19.83 -20.82 21.65
N LEU A 219 20.51 -20.44 20.56
CA LEU A 219 21.40 -19.29 20.51
C LEU A 219 20.66 -17.98 20.82
N TYR A 220 19.45 -17.81 20.26
CA TYR A 220 18.54 -16.71 20.61
C TYR A 220 18.18 -16.71 22.10
N ARG A 221 17.75 -17.86 22.65
CA ARG A 221 17.40 -18.00 24.08
C ARG A 221 18.58 -17.82 25.04
N SER A 222 19.83 -17.91 24.59
CA SER A 222 20.99 -17.53 25.39
C SER A 222 21.20 -16.02 25.36
N LEU A 223 21.12 -15.40 24.18
CA LEU A 223 21.47 -13.98 23.97
C LEU A 223 20.36 -12.98 24.34
N THR A 224 19.07 -13.36 24.34
CA THR A 224 17.97 -12.38 24.54
C THR A 224 17.29 -12.40 25.91
N ARG A 225 17.87 -13.04 26.93
CA ARG A 225 17.25 -13.11 28.28
C ARG A 225 17.29 -11.80 29.09
N LYS A 226 17.97 -10.75 28.63
CA LYS A 226 18.40 -9.65 29.49
C LYS A 226 17.53 -8.38 29.46
N ASP A 227 16.82 -8.09 28.36
CA ASP A 227 16.22 -6.76 28.14
C ASP A 227 14.74 -6.77 27.68
N ALA A 228 13.89 -6.08 28.43
CA ALA A 228 12.50 -5.74 28.12
C ALA A 228 12.04 -4.53 28.97
N ASN A 229 10.84 -3.97 28.68
CA ASN A 229 10.22 -2.79 29.32
C ASN A 229 10.84 -1.43 28.87
N ASN A 230 10.11 -0.33 28.61
CA ASN A 230 8.65 -0.07 28.66
C ASN A 230 8.22 0.98 27.61
N ASP A 231 6.92 1.10 27.32
CA ASP A 231 6.28 2.18 26.55
C ASP A 231 6.06 3.46 27.40
N ASN A 232 5.69 4.60 26.78
CA ASN A 232 4.33 5.17 26.93
C ASN A 232 3.99 6.46 26.16
N LYS A 233 2.68 6.65 25.95
CA LYS A 233 1.94 7.64 25.12
C LYS A 233 1.39 8.81 25.96
N ILE A 234 1.02 9.95 25.33
CA ILE A 234 0.08 10.98 25.88
C ILE A 234 -0.64 11.77 24.75
N SER A 235 -1.77 12.44 25.07
CA SER A 235 -2.73 13.17 24.19
C SER A 235 -3.62 14.12 25.08
N THR A 236 -4.50 15.07 24.69
CA THR A 236 -5.36 15.33 23.49
C THR A 236 -5.90 16.80 23.51
N ASN A 237 -6.78 17.19 22.55
CA ASN A 237 -7.75 18.34 22.55
C ASN A 237 -7.27 19.70 21.96
N GLY A 238 -8.10 20.56 21.34
CA GLY A 238 -9.48 20.38 20.80
C GLY A 238 -10.24 21.69 20.40
N THR A 239 -11.14 21.61 19.39
CA THR A 239 -12.40 22.43 19.13
C THR A 239 -12.35 23.99 19.04
N PRO A 240 -13.42 24.74 18.63
CA PRO A 240 -14.52 24.57 17.63
C PRO A 240 -14.35 25.51 16.38
N ALA A 241 -14.86 25.26 15.16
CA ALA A 241 -16.24 25.25 14.61
C ALA A 241 -16.79 26.62 14.10
N ALA A 242 -17.18 26.71 12.80
CA ALA A 242 -17.86 27.85 12.15
C ALA A 242 -18.62 27.40 10.87
N ALA A 243 -19.96 27.41 10.87
CA ALA A 243 -20.78 26.68 9.91
C ALA A 243 -20.78 27.21 8.46
N PHE A 244 -20.98 26.31 7.49
CA PHE A 244 -21.36 26.64 6.11
C PHE A 244 -22.62 25.85 5.69
N THR A 245 -23.43 26.47 4.84
CA THR A 245 -24.83 26.10 4.56
C THR A 245 -24.98 25.06 3.44
N ARG A 246 -26.01 24.22 3.57
CA ARG A 246 -26.17 23.00 2.74
C ARG A 246 -26.52 23.28 1.27
N ASN A 247 -27.18 24.40 0.98
CA ASN A 247 -27.68 24.72 -0.36
C ASN A 247 -26.57 25.00 -1.39
N MET A 248 -25.38 25.47 -0.97
CA MET A 248 -24.30 25.82 -1.91
C MET A 248 -23.78 24.62 -2.72
N ILE A 249 -23.88 23.40 -2.16
CA ILE A 249 -23.43 22.18 -2.84
C ILE A 249 -24.43 21.80 -3.95
N GLU A 250 -25.71 21.78 -3.60
CA GLU A 250 -26.82 21.40 -4.48
C GLU A 250 -26.99 22.36 -5.68
N GLU A 251 -26.67 23.65 -5.51
CA GLU A 251 -26.70 24.63 -6.61
C GLU A 251 -25.47 24.54 -7.55
N ILE A 252 -24.31 24.14 -7.03
CA ILE A 252 -23.11 23.87 -7.85
C ILE A 252 -23.29 22.58 -8.66
N GLU A 253 -23.80 21.51 -8.02
CA GLU A 253 -24.06 20.23 -8.67
C GLU A 253 -25.02 20.39 -9.86
N ASN A 254 -26.17 21.04 -9.66
CA ASN A 254 -27.20 21.19 -10.70
C ASN A 254 -26.84 22.14 -11.87
N ARG A 255 -25.78 22.94 -11.78
CA ARG A 255 -25.31 23.82 -12.88
C ARG A 255 -24.01 23.38 -13.54
N SER A 256 -23.34 22.34 -13.04
CA SER A 256 -22.02 21.98 -13.55
C SER A 256 -22.07 21.32 -14.94
N THR A 257 -21.23 21.82 -15.85
CA THR A 257 -20.96 21.21 -17.17
C THR A 257 -20.54 19.74 -17.05
N PHE A 258 -19.94 19.36 -15.91
CA PHE A 258 -19.59 17.99 -15.56
C PHE A 258 -20.78 17.02 -15.56
N LEU A 259 -21.93 17.39 -14.98
CA LEU A 259 -23.11 16.52 -14.99
C LEU A 259 -23.72 16.40 -16.40
N SER A 260 -23.65 17.47 -17.19
CA SER A 260 -24.06 17.44 -18.59
C SER A 260 -23.16 16.53 -19.43
N ALA A 261 -21.84 16.58 -19.19
CA ALA A 261 -20.86 15.68 -19.80
C ALA A 261 -21.13 14.22 -19.42
N ILE A 262 -21.29 13.89 -18.12
CA ILE A 262 -21.65 12.54 -17.65
C ILE A 262 -22.93 12.05 -18.33
N LYS A 263 -24.00 12.86 -18.37
CA LYS A 263 -25.28 12.46 -19.00
C LYS A 263 -25.15 12.23 -20.50
N SER A 264 -24.30 13.01 -21.19
CA SER A 264 -23.97 12.78 -22.61
C SER A 264 -23.14 11.51 -22.81
N GLU A 265 -22.19 11.25 -21.92
CA GLU A 265 -21.30 10.08 -21.95
C GLU A 265 -22.08 8.77 -21.72
N VAL A 266 -22.97 8.74 -20.72
CA VAL A 266 -23.90 7.63 -20.43
C VAL A 266 -24.72 7.25 -21.66
N GLN A 267 -25.18 8.23 -22.45
CA GLN A 267 -25.95 7.95 -23.65
C GLN A 267 -25.07 7.58 -24.85
N ARG A 268 -23.87 8.18 -24.99
CA ARG A 268 -22.94 7.89 -26.09
C ARG A 268 -22.26 6.52 -25.96
N GLN A 269 -21.88 6.12 -24.75
CA GLN A 269 -21.15 4.87 -24.51
C GLN A 269 -22.06 3.66 -24.23
N ARG A 270 -23.37 3.76 -24.39
CA ARG A 270 -24.31 2.68 -24.00
C ARG A 270 -23.92 1.31 -24.55
N GLU A 271 -23.61 1.22 -25.84
CA GLU A 271 -23.21 -0.03 -26.50
C GLU A 271 -21.83 -0.52 -26.05
N PHE A 272 -20.91 0.40 -25.77
CA PHE A 272 -19.56 0.09 -25.28
C PHE A 272 -19.58 -0.46 -23.86
N ILE A 273 -20.33 0.17 -22.94
CA ILE A 273 -20.54 -0.36 -21.59
C ILE A 273 -21.30 -1.69 -21.64
N SER A 274 -22.30 -1.84 -22.54
CA SER A 274 -22.98 -3.14 -22.76
C SER A 274 -22.08 -4.23 -23.37
N PHE A 275 -20.96 -3.86 -24.00
CA PHE A 275 -19.90 -4.80 -24.39
C PHE A 275 -19.01 -5.14 -23.18
N LEU A 276 -18.49 -4.13 -22.45
CA LEU A 276 -17.67 -4.35 -21.26
C LEU A 276 -18.38 -5.17 -20.17
N ILE A 277 -19.69 -5.00 -19.98
CA ILE A 277 -20.51 -5.84 -19.09
C ILE A 277 -20.36 -7.32 -19.45
N LYS A 278 -20.53 -7.67 -20.74
CA LYS A 278 -20.43 -9.06 -21.20
C LYS A 278 -19.02 -9.63 -21.02
N GLU A 279 -17.99 -8.84 -21.27
CA GLU A 279 -16.60 -9.27 -21.07
C GLU A 279 -16.26 -9.46 -19.58
N VAL A 280 -16.78 -8.62 -18.69
CA VAL A 280 -16.62 -8.84 -17.23
C VAL A 280 -17.47 -10.00 -16.74
N GLU A 281 -18.67 -10.22 -17.27
CA GLU A 281 -19.50 -11.38 -16.95
C GLU A 281 -18.86 -12.69 -17.42
N SER A 282 -18.31 -12.74 -18.65
CA SER A 282 -17.64 -13.90 -19.23
C SER A 282 -16.25 -14.18 -18.65
N ALA A 283 -15.55 -13.14 -18.14
CA ALA A 283 -14.20 -13.23 -17.60
C ALA A 283 -14.02 -14.39 -16.61
N THR A 284 -13.30 -15.41 -17.03
CA THR A 284 -12.91 -16.57 -16.22
C THR A 284 -11.48 -16.92 -16.60
N TYR A 285 -10.63 -17.17 -15.60
CA TYR A 285 -9.18 -17.27 -15.77
C TYR A 285 -8.60 -18.42 -14.97
N ALA A 286 -7.52 -19.01 -15.46
CA ALA A 286 -6.81 -20.12 -14.81
C ALA A 286 -5.63 -19.62 -13.97
N ASP A 287 -4.97 -18.53 -14.38
CA ASP A 287 -3.91 -17.87 -13.62
C ASP A 287 -4.20 -16.39 -13.31
N ILE A 288 -3.68 -15.93 -12.18
CA ILE A 288 -3.84 -14.56 -11.70
C ILE A 288 -3.11 -13.52 -12.58
N SER A 289 -2.10 -13.91 -13.37
CA SER A 289 -1.47 -13.04 -14.36
C SER A 289 -2.40 -12.70 -15.53
N GLU A 290 -3.35 -13.58 -15.85
CA GLU A 290 -4.38 -13.32 -16.87
C GLU A 290 -5.39 -12.30 -16.34
N VAL A 291 -5.77 -12.42 -15.06
CA VAL A 291 -6.59 -11.43 -14.35
C VAL A 291 -5.87 -10.07 -14.30
N GLU A 292 -4.55 -10.03 -14.08
CA GLU A 292 -3.78 -8.79 -14.20
C GLU A 292 -3.85 -8.17 -15.60
N ALA A 293 -3.71 -8.97 -16.65
CA ALA A 293 -3.81 -8.49 -18.03
C ALA A 293 -5.22 -7.98 -18.34
N PHE A 294 -6.27 -8.69 -17.91
CA PHE A 294 -7.66 -8.30 -18.09
C PHE A 294 -8.01 -7.01 -17.34
N VAL A 295 -7.64 -6.90 -16.05
CA VAL A 295 -7.87 -5.67 -15.27
C VAL A 295 -7.13 -4.49 -15.90
N LYS A 296 -5.89 -4.68 -16.37
CA LYS A 296 -5.13 -3.63 -17.06
C LYS A 296 -5.77 -3.20 -18.38
N TRP A 297 -6.38 -4.12 -19.13
CA TRP A 297 -7.17 -3.80 -20.32
C TRP A 297 -8.46 -3.05 -19.95
N LEU A 298 -9.22 -3.58 -18.99
CA LEU A 298 -10.50 -3.03 -18.55
C LEU A 298 -10.36 -1.62 -17.96
N ASP A 299 -9.37 -1.38 -17.10
CA ASP A 299 -9.03 -0.07 -16.56
C ASP A 299 -8.59 0.90 -17.69
N GLY A 300 -7.96 0.38 -18.75
CA GLY A 300 -7.62 1.14 -19.95
C GLY A 300 -8.83 1.56 -20.77
N GLU A 301 -9.75 0.63 -21.06
CA GLU A 301 -11.01 0.90 -21.76
C GLU A 301 -11.90 1.85 -20.95
N LEU A 302 -12.04 1.63 -19.64
CA LEU A 302 -12.78 2.51 -18.72
C LEU A 302 -12.13 3.89 -18.53
N SER A 303 -10.83 4.05 -18.76
CA SER A 303 -10.17 5.38 -18.73
C SER A 303 -10.64 6.34 -19.84
N SER A 304 -11.42 5.86 -20.81
CA SER A 304 -12.12 6.70 -21.79
C SER A 304 -13.34 7.47 -21.20
N LEU A 305 -13.77 7.15 -19.98
CA LEU A 305 -14.90 7.77 -19.31
C LEU A 305 -14.53 9.10 -18.64
N VAL A 306 -15.44 10.09 -18.74
CA VAL A 306 -15.31 11.40 -18.06
C VAL A 306 -15.20 11.27 -16.54
N ASP A 307 -15.95 10.34 -15.97
CA ASP A 307 -15.84 9.84 -14.59
C ASP A 307 -16.40 8.42 -14.61
N GLU A 308 -15.52 7.42 -14.42
CA GLU A 308 -15.89 6.00 -14.40
C GLU A 308 -17.07 5.74 -13.47
N ARG A 309 -17.01 6.21 -12.22
CA ARG A 309 -18.01 5.88 -11.21
C ARG A 309 -19.33 6.61 -11.45
N SER A 310 -19.27 7.88 -11.85
CA SER A 310 -20.49 8.63 -12.15
C SER A 310 -21.18 8.15 -13.43
N VAL A 311 -20.45 7.65 -14.43
CA VAL A 311 -21.05 7.05 -15.63
C VAL A 311 -21.59 5.65 -15.32
N LEU A 312 -20.77 4.74 -14.78
CA LEU A 312 -21.17 3.34 -14.52
C LEU A 312 -22.39 3.21 -13.59
N LYS A 313 -22.56 4.14 -12.63
CA LYS A 313 -23.76 4.23 -11.77
C LYS A 313 -25.09 4.30 -12.54
N HIS A 314 -25.08 4.74 -13.81
CA HIS A 314 -26.27 4.81 -14.66
C HIS A 314 -26.57 3.49 -15.42
N PHE A 315 -25.80 2.42 -15.18
CA PHE A 315 -25.96 1.11 -15.81
C PHE A 315 -26.29 0.05 -14.75
N PRO A 316 -27.58 -0.26 -14.50
CA PRO A 316 -27.98 -1.21 -13.44
C PRO A 316 -27.48 -2.65 -13.61
N HIS A 317 -27.01 -3.00 -14.81
CA HIS A 317 -26.42 -4.30 -15.13
C HIS A 317 -24.88 -4.30 -15.04
N TRP A 318 -24.25 -3.24 -14.52
CA TRP A 318 -22.81 -3.25 -14.31
C TRP A 318 -22.43 -4.28 -13.23
N PRO A 319 -21.54 -5.26 -13.52
CA PRO A 319 -21.13 -6.28 -12.56
C PRO A 319 -20.09 -5.71 -11.57
N GLU A 320 -20.50 -4.72 -10.77
CA GLU A 320 -19.67 -3.96 -9.82
C GLU A 320 -18.88 -4.89 -8.89
N GLN A 321 -19.56 -5.86 -8.27
CA GLN A 321 -18.92 -6.78 -7.32
C GLN A 321 -17.85 -7.69 -7.96
N LYS A 322 -18.06 -8.12 -9.22
CA LYS A 322 -17.08 -8.93 -9.95
C LYS A 322 -15.90 -8.07 -10.41
N THR A 323 -16.17 -6.86 -10.89
CA THR A 323 -15.15 -5.87 -11.27
C THR A 323 -14.25 -5.53 -10.08
N ASP A 324 -14.84 -5.20 -8.93
CA ASP A 324 -14.10 -4.89 -7.70
C ASP A 324 -13.32 -6.12 -7.21
N ALA A 325 -13.86 -7.33 -7.29
CA ALA A 325 -13.14 -8.55 -6.91
C ALA A 325 -11.93 -8.83 -7.84
N LEU A 326 -12.07 -8.63 -9.15
CA LEU A 326 -10.98 -8.76 -10.13
C LEU A 326 -9.88 -7.72 -9.86
N ARG A 327 -10.27 -6.45 -9.66
CA ARG A 327 -9.36 -5.34 -9.31
C ARG A 327 -8.65 -5.59 -7.97
N GLU A 328 -9.38 -6.06 -6.96
CA GLU A 328 -8.83 -6.40 -5.64
C GLU A 328 -7.80 -7.53 -5.74
N ALA A 329 -8.14 -8.65 -6.40
CA ALA A 329 -7.24 -9.78 -6.58
C ALA A 329 -5.98 -9.39 -7.37
N SER A 330 -6.15 -8.69 -8.49
CA SER A 330 -5.06 -8.18 -9.33
C SER A 330 -4.12 -7.24 -8.56
N CYS A 331 -4.67 -6.28 -7.83
CA CYS A 331 -3.90 -5.33 -7.03
C CYS A 331 -3.15 -6.04 -5.88
N ASN A 332 -3.82 -6.93 -5.16
CA ASN A 332 -3.22 -7.72 -4.08
C ASN A 332 -2.04 -8.56 -4.58
N TYR A 333 -2.24 -9.33 -5.65
CA TYR A 333 -1.18 -10.15 -6.25
C TYR A 333 0.01 -9.30 -6.71
N ARG A 334 -0.23 -8.23 -7.48
CA ARG A 334 0.82 -7.32 -7.97
C ARG A 334 1.65 -6.72 -6.86
N ASN A 335 1.01 -6.24 -5.79
CA ASN A 335 1.70 -5.64 -4.64
C ASN A 335 2.61 -6.64 -3.93
N LEU A 336 2.12 -7.88 -3.74
CA LEU A 336 2.91 -8.96 -3.15
C LEU A 336 4.05 -9.41 -4.09
N LYS A 337 3.80 -9.51 -5.39
CA LYS A 337 4.78 -9.96 -6.39
C LYS A 337 5.88 -8.93 -6.63
N SER A 338 5.54 -7.64 -6.59
CA SER A 338 6.52 -6.55 -6.61
C SER A 338 7.41 -6.55 -5.36
N LEU A 339 6.86 -6.84 -4.18
CA LEU A 339 7.66 -6.93 -2.95
C LEU A 339 8.53 -8.20 -2.93
N GLU A 340 8.03 -9.32 -3.45
CA GLU A 340 8.83 -10.54 -3.65
C GLU A 340 9.99 -10.27 -4.59
N SER A 341 9.76 -9.62 -5.75
CA SER A 341 10.85 -9.31 -6.70
C SER A 341 11.86 -8.30 -6.12
N GLU A 342 11.42 -7.30 -5.34
CA GLU A 342 12.30 -6.37 -4.63
C GLU A 342 13.22 -7.09 -3.63
N VAL A 343 12.73 -8.10 -2.91
CA VAL A 343 13.54 -8.89 -1.99
C VAL A 343 14.43 -9.90 -2.71
N SER A 344 13.90 -10.62 -3.71
CA SER A 344 14.66 -11.61 -4.48
C SER A 344 15.78 -10.95 -5.30
N SER A 345 15.61 -9.70 -5.73
CA SER A 345 16.65 -8.89 -6.39
C SER A 345 17.51 -8.04 -5.43
N PHE A 346 17.25 -8.04 -4.12
CA PHE A 346 18.04 -7.28 -3.15
C PHE A 346 19.50 -7.79 -3.10
N GLU A 347 20.46 -6.91 -3.34
CA GLU A 347 21.89 -7.18 -3.20
C GLU A 347 22.51 -6.23 -2.17
N ASN A 348 23.34 -6.75 -1.27
CA ASN A 348 24.01 -5.94 -0.25
C ASN A 348 25.19 -5.15 -0.86
N ASN A 349 25.10 -3.82 -0.86
CA ASN A 349 26.21 -2.96 -1.26
C ASN A 349 27.34 -2.97 -0.20
N PRO A 350 28.55 -3.48 -0.52
CA PRO A 350 29.65 -3.54 0.45
C PRO A 350 30.26 -2.16 0.80
N LYS A 351 29.97 -1.11 0.01
CA LYS A 351 30.39 0.27 0.28
C LYS A 351 29.44 1.02 1.22
N GLU A 352 28.30 0.41 1.58
CA GLU A 352 27.29 1.04 2.42
C GLU A 352 27.61 0.86 3.92
N PRO A 353 27.47 1.91 4.76
CA PRO A 353 27.67 1.78 6.20
C PRO A 353 26.78 0.70 6.81
N LEU A 354 27.36 -0.15 7.66
CA LEU A 354 26.71 -1.31 8.29
C LEU A 354 25.28 -1.01 8.76
N ALA A 355 25.12 0.00 9.62
CA ALA A 355 23.83 0.35 10.20
C ALA A 355 22.77 0.74 9.16
N GLN A 356 23.17 1.26 8.00
CA GLN A 356 22.26 1.61 6.91
C GLN A 356 21.85 0.36 6.11
N ALA A 357 22.80 -0.53 5.80
CA ALA A 357 22.55 -1.81 5.14
C ALA A 357 21.64 -2.72 5.98
N LEU A 358 21.94 -2.92 7.27
CA LEU A 358 21.12 -3.72 8.18
C LEU A 358 19.70 -3.13 8.35
N LYS A 359 19.57 -1.80 8.41
CA LYS A 359 18.27 -1.11 8.48
C LYS A 359 17.43 -1.30 7.21
N LYS A 360 18.04 -1.36 6.02
CA LYS A 360 17.34 -1.71 4.76
C LYS A 360 16.80 -3.14 4.81
N MET A 361 17.63 -4.10 5.21
CA MET A 361 17.23 -5.52 5.34
C MET A 361 16.09 -5.69 6.36
N GLN A 362 16.16 -5.00 7.50
CA GLN A 362 15.08 -4.95 8.49
C GLN A 362 13.79 -4.37 7.91
N ALA A 363 13.85 -3.22 7.22
CA ALA A 363 12.68 -2.59 6.63
C ALA A 363 12.02 -3.44 5.52
N LEU A 364 12.80 -4.23 4.77
CA LEU A 364 12.30 -5.22 3.82
C LEU A 364 11.62 -6.40 4.53
N GLN A 365 12.23 -6.95 5.58
CA GLN A 365 11.62 -8.01 6.39
C GLN A 365 10.32 -7.54 7.07
N ASP A 366 10.30 -6.32 7.60
CA ASP A 366 9.09 -5.69 8.16
C ASP A 366 7.97 -5.52 7.11
N ARG A 367 8.33 -5.31 5.84
CA ARG A 367 7.36 -5.22 4.73
C ARG A 367 6.85 -6.60 4.33
N LEU A 368 7.73 -7.61 4.22
CA LEU A 368 7.33 -9.00 3.95
C LEU A 368 6.35 -9.51 5.00
N GLU A 369 6.72 -9.44 6.28
CA GLU A 369 5.89 -9.93 7.39
C GLU A 369 4.54 -9.22 7.45
N ARG A 370 4.50 -7.88 7.36
CA ARG A 370 3.22 -7.15 7.37
C ARG A 370 2.32 -7.55 6.19
N SER A 371 2.90 -7.76 5.00
CA SER A 371 2.14 -8.08 3.79
C SER A 371 1.62 -9.51 3.82
N VAL A 372 2.47 -10.49 4.13
CA VAL A 372 2.11 -11.90 4.28
C VAL A 372 1.07 -12.09 5.40
N ASN A 373 1.33 -11.56 6.61
CA ASN A 373 0.39 -11.65 7.72
C ASN A 373 -0.96 -10.98 7.38
N SER A 374 -0.99 -10.00 6.47
CA SER A 374 -2.23 -9.36 6.04
C SER A 374 -2.99 -10.20 5.01
N ALA A 375 -2.29 -10.76 4.02
CA ALA A 375 -2.88 -11.68 3.05
C ALA A 375 -3.48 -12.90 3.74
N GLU A 376 -2.75 -13.52 4.68
CA GLU A 376 -3.21 -14.66 5.50
C GLU A 376 -4.45 -14.31 6.32
N ARG A 377 -4.48 -13.14 6.99
CA ARG A 377 -5.64 -12.66 7.76
C ARG A 377 -6.88 -12.44 6.91
N THR A 378 -6.73 -12.06 5.64
CA THR A 378 -7.86 -11.85 4.72
C THR A 378 -8.24 -13.10 3.92
N ARG A 379 -7.36 -14.10 3.85
CA ARG A 379 -7.38 -15.24 2.91
C ARG A 379 -8.73 -15.91 2.76
N GLU A 380 -9.36 -16.33 3.86
CA GLU A 380 -10.63 -17.07 3.77
C GLU A 380 -11.80 -16.18 3.31
N SER A 381 -11.83 -14.92 3.74
CA SER A 381 -12.86 -13.98 3.25
C SER A 381 -12.71 -13.70 1.76
N ALA A 382 -11.46 -13.64 1.26
CA ALA A 382 -11.13 -13.33 -0.12
C ALA A 382 -11.37 -14.55 -1.03
N SER A 383 -10.89 -15.73 -0.63
CA SER A 383 -11.09 -16.98 -1.37
C SER A 383 -12.57 -17.31 -1.59
N ILE A 384 -13.45 -17.03 -0.62
CA ILE A 384 -14.91 -17.16 -0.83
C ILE A 384 -15.39 -16.26 -1.99
N ARG A 385 -15.03 -14.96 -1.99
CA ARG A 385 -15.43 -14.02 -3.06
C ARG A 385 -14.80 -14.37 -4.42
N TYR A 386 -13.51 -14.72 -4.42
CA TYR A 386 -12.78 -15.04 -5.64
C TYR A 386 -13.33 -16.34 -6.28
N ARG A 387 -13.62 -17.37 -5.47
CA ARG A 387 -14.29 -18.60 -5.93
C ARG A 387 -15.69 -18.35 -6.49
N SER A 388 -16.50 -17.46 -5.88
CA SER A 388 -17.82 -17.10 -6.43
C SER A 388 -17.79 -16.31 -7.75
N PHE A 389 -16.62 -15.80 -8.14
CA PHE A 389 -16.42 -15.06 -9.40
C PHE A 389 -15.46 -15.75 -10.38
N HIS A 390 -15.07 -17.01 -10.11
CA HIS A 390 -14.09 -17.78 -10.89
C HIS A 390 -12.74 -17.05 -11.09
N ILE A 391 -12.26 -16.42 -10.02
CA ILE A 391 -10.97 -15.75 -9.94
C ILE A 391 -9.97 -16.69 -9.23
N PRO A 392 -8.80 -16.97 -9.82
CA PRO A 392 -7.73 -17.73 -9.16
C PRO A 392 -7.33 -17.13 -7.81
N TRP A 393 -7.22 -17.97 -6.79
CA TRP A 393 -6.93 -17.59 -5.39
C TRP A 393 -5.82 -18.46 -4.77
N GLU A 394 -5.41 -19.51 -5.46
CA GLU A 394 -4.41 -20.50 -5.06
C GLU A 394 -3.03 -19.87 -4.80
N TRP A 395 -2.74 -18.72 -5.42
CA TRP A 395 -1.55 -17.90 -5.13
C TRP A 395 -1.51 -17.37 -3.69
N MET A 396 -2.65 -17.31 -2.98
CA MET A 396 -2.74 -16.95 -1.56
C MET A 396 -2.35 -18.10 -0.61
N LEU A 397 -2.13 -19.31 -1.14
CA LEU A 397 -1.70 -20.46 -0.35
C LEU A 397 -0.19 -20.41 -0.07
N ASP A 398 0.23 -21.13 0.98
CA ASP A 398 1.63 -21.30 1.36
C ASP A 398 2.45 -22.12 0.33
N THR A 399 1.79 -22.74 -0.65
CA THR A 399 2.38 -23.34 -1.87
C THR A 399 2.56 -22.33 -3.01
N GLY A 400 1.87 -21.19 -2.95
CA GLY A 400 1.86 -20.14 -3.98
C GLY A 400 2.80 -18.97 -3.65
N LEU A 401 2.34 -17.74 -3.95
CA LEU A 401 3.13 -16.52 -3.77
C LEU A 401 3.46 -16.25 -2.29
N ILE A 402 2.59 -16.63 -1.35
CA ILE A 402 2.88 -16.51 0.08
C ILE A 402 4.07 -17.40 0.48
N GLY A 403 4.18 -18.61 -0.10
CA GLY A 403 5.35 -19.47 0.03
C GLY A 403 6.61 -18.84 -0.55
N GLN A 404 6.53 -18.30 -1.78
CA GLN A 404 7.65 -17.59 -2.42
C GLN A 404 8.15 -16.40 -1.59
N MET A 405 7.24 -15.59 -1.03
CA MET A 405 7.58 -14.47 -0.14
C MET A 405 8.27 -14.94 1.14
N LYS A 406 7.76 -15.99 1.80
CA LYS A 406 8.40 -16.60 2.98
C LYS A 406 9.81 -17.11 2.64
N LEU A 407 9.99 -17.75 1.50
CA LEU A 407 11.31 -18.21 1.03
C LEU A 407 12.24 -17.04 0.64
N SER A 408 11.74 -15.94 0.09
CA SER A 408 12.55 -14.76 -0.28
C SER A 408 13.26 -14.13 0.93
N SER A 409 12.64 -14.18 2.12
CA SER A 409 13.24 -13.70 3.37
C SER A 409 14.56 -14.40 3.74
N LEU A 410 14.77 -15.63 3.26
CA LEU A 410 16.02 -16.37 3.46
C LEU A 410 17.21 -15.63 2.82
N LYS A 411 17.00 -14.93 1.68
CA LYS A 411 18.06 -14.10 1.06
C LYS A 411 18.45 -12.94 1.98
N LEU A 412 17.48 -12.24 2.55
CA LEU A 412 17.73 -11.18 3.53
C LEU A 412 18.47 -11.72 4.76
N SER A 413 18.09 -12.89 5.26
CA SER A 413 18.76 -13.57 6.38
C SER A 413 20.23 -13.85 6.08
N ARG A 414 20.54 -14.36 4.86
CA ARG A 414 21.92 -14.59 4.41
C ARG A 414 22.73 -13.31 4.38
N GLU A 415 22.24 -12.28 3.70
CA GLU A 415 23.00 -11.04 3.54
C GLU A 415 23.14 -10.28 4.86
N PHE A 416 22.15 -10.34 5.76
CA PHE A 416 22.26 -9.79 7.12
C PHE A 416 23.34 -10.51 7.92
N MET A 417 23.30 -11.85 7.97
CA MET A 417 24.27 -12.63 8.73
C MET A 417 25.69 -12.47 8.16
N LYS A 418 25.90 -12.59 6.85
CA LYS A 418 27.20 -12.34 6.20
C LYS A 418 27.73 -10.94 6.50
N ARG A 419 26.88 -9.91 6.40
CA ARG A 419 27.29 -8.50 6.62
C ARG A 419 27.65 -8.23 8.09
N VAL A 420 27.01 -8.93 9.03
CA VAL A 420 27.37 -8.98 10.46
C VAL A 420 28.69 -9.71 10.67
N THR A 421 28.81 -10.98 10.24
CA THR A 421 30.00 -11.83 10.37
C THR A 421 31.25 -11.11 9.89
N LYS A 422 31.22 -10.54 8.68
CA LYS A 422 32.36 -9.81 8.11
C LYS A 422 32.78 -8.57 8.90
N GLU A 423 31.84 -7.86 9.52
CA GLU A 423 32.17 -6.65 10.31
C GLU A 423 32.79 -7.03 11.66
N LEU A 424 32.38 -8.15 12.24
CA LEU A 424 32.94 -8.73 13.47
C LEU A 424 34.38 -9.19 13.24
N GLU A 425 34.62 -9.91 12.14
CA GLU A 425 35.96 -10.28 11.64
C GLU A 425 36.88 -9.07 11.35
N SER A 426 36.34 -7.84 11.37
CA SER A 426 37.05 -6.59 11.07
C SER A 426 37.18 -5.61 12.26
N ASN A 427 36.62 -5.90 13.45
CA ASN A 427 36.58 -4.95 14.59
C ASN A 427 36.79 -5.64 15.95
N GLU A 428 38.02 -5.61 16.49
CA GLU A 428 38.46 -6.42 17.64
C GLU A 428 37.92 -6.07 19.05
N ALA A 429 36.90 -5.21 19.23
CA ALA A 429 36.38 -4.92 20.58
C ALA A 429 34.97 -4.29 20.66
N SER A 430 34.83 -3.03 20.25
CA SER A 430 33.87 -2.11 20.92
C SER A 430 32.37 -2.29 20.63
N LYS A 431 31.99 -3.19 19.70
CA LYS A 431 30.60 -3.32 19.20
C LYS A 431 30.12 -4.76 18.98
N GLU A 432 30.96 -5.74 19.33
CA GLU A 432 30.73 -7.16 19.01
C GLU A 432 29.38 -7.68 19.56
N ASP A 433 29.19 -7.66 20.89
CA ASP A 433 27.97 -8.15 21.54
C ASP A 433 26.67 -7.63 20.90
N ASN A 434 26.59 -6.31 20.73
CA ASN A 434 25.41 -5.66 20.17
C ASN A 434 25.12 -6.10 18.73
N LEU A 435 26.17 -6.43 17.97
CA LEU A 435 26.06 -6.84 16.57
C LEU A 435 25.78 -8.34 16.43
N LEU A 436 26.41 -9.18 17.27
CA LEU A 436 26.09 -10.61 17.43
C LEU A 436 24.61 -10.79 17.82
N VAL A 437 24.16 -10.07 18.84
CA VAL A 437 22.77 -10.09 19.32
C VAL A 437 21.80 -9.65 18.21
N GLN A 438 22.14 -8.64 17.41
CA GLN A 438 21.33 -8.25 16.24
C GLN A 438 21.28 -9.34 15.16
N GLY A 439 22.42 -9.95 14.82
CA GLY A 439 22.52 -11.06 13.87
C GLY A 439 21.63 -12.24 14.26
N VAL A 440 21.73 -12.69 15.52
CA VAL A 440 20.95 -13.83 16.03
C VAL A 440 19.47 -13.48 16.19
N ARG A 441 19.11 -12.26 16.63
CA ARG A 441 17.71 -11.80 16.67
C ARG A 441 17.08 -11.79 15.28
N PHE A 442 17.80 -11.32 14.26
CA PHE A 442 17.30 -11.30 12.88
C PHE A 442 17.17 -12.72 12.29
N ALA A 443 18.20 -13.56 12.48
CA ALA A 443 18.18 -14.96 12.06
C ALA A 443 17.00 -15.74 12.67
N PHE A 444 16.77 -15.59 13.98
CA PHE A 444 15.63 -16.21 14.67
C PHE A 444 14.28 -15.72 14.14
N ARG A 445 14.13 -14.41 13.92
CA ARG A 445 12.91 -13.82 13.35
C ARG A 445 12.57 -14.43 11.99
N VAL A 446 13.53 -14.46 11.08
CA VAL A 446 13.34 -15.07 9.75
C VAL A 446 13.07 -16.57 9.86
N HIS A 447 13.74 -17.30 10.77
CA HIS A 447 13.53 -18.74 10.98
C HIS A 447 12.10 -19.09 11.39
N GLN A 448 11.46 -18.26 12.22
CA GLN A 448 10.05 -18.45 12.57
C GLN A 448 9.12 -18.09 11.41
N PHE A 449 9.40 -17.00 10.67
CA PHE A 449 8.59 -16.54 9.54
C PHE A 449 8.61 -17.51 8.34
N ALA A 450 9.80 -17.98 7.95
CA ALA A 450 10.00 -18.91 6.84
C ALA A 450 9.79 -20.39 7.22
N GLY A 451 9.63 -20.71 8.52
CA GLY A 451 9.45 -22.07 9.02
C GLY A 451 10.74 -22.91 9.07
N GLY A 452 11.89 -22.33 8.74
CA GLY A 452 13.20 -22.99 8.75
C GLY A 452 14.24 -22.18 7.95
N PHE A 453 15.36 -22.83 7.58
CA PHE A 453 16.39 -22.29 6.68
C PHE A 453 16.71 -23.26 5.54
N ASP A 454 17.11 -22.72 4.38
CA ASP A 454 17.76 -23.46 3.29
C ASP A 454 19.25 -23.72 3.59
N SER A 455 19.93 -24.54 2.76
CA SER A 455 21.35 -24.91 2.95
C SER A 455 22.29 -23.72 3.02
N GLU A 456 22.13 -22.74 2.13
CA GLU A 456 22.93 -21.52 2.11
C GLU A 456 22.73 -20.68 3.39
N THR A 457 21.50 -20.61 3.92
CA THR A 457 21.19 -19.83 5.14
C THR A 457 21.67 -20.55 6.40
N ILE A 458 21.68 -21.89 6.38
CA ILE A 458 22.33 -22.69 7.42
C ILE A 458 23.83 -22.39 7.45
N GLN A 459 24.51 -22.31 6.29
CA GLN A 459 25.93 -21.99 6.25
C GLN A 459 26.21 -20.61 6.89
N ALA A 460 25.53 -19.56 6.44
CA ALA A 460 25.69 -18.20 6.98
C ALA A 460 25.37 -18.12 8.49
N PHE A 461 24.40 -18.91 8.97
CA PHE A 461 24.12 -19.03 10.40
C PHE A 461 25.24 -19.75 11.18
N GLN A 462 25.83 -20.81 10.63
CA GLN A 462 26.94 -21.52 11.27
C GLN A 462 28.23 -20.67 11.29
N GLU A 463 28.45 -19.82 10.28
CA GLU A 463 29.52 -18.82 10.27
C GLU A 463 29.34 -17.80 11.42
N LEU A 464 28.13 -17.21 11.54
CA LEU A 464 27.80 -16.32 12.67
C LEU A 464 27.95 -17.03 14.04
N LYS A 465 27.48 -18.28 14.15
CA LYS A 465 27.55 -19.08 15.38
C LYS A 465 29.00 -19.37 15.82
N LYS A 466 29.95 -19.53 14.88
CA LYS A 466 31.37 -19.70 15.19
C LYS A 466 31.92 -18.47 15.92
N ILE A 467 31.58 -17.26 15.47
CA ILE A 467 32.04 -16.01 16.11
C ILE A 467 31.47 -15.90 17.52
N VAL A 468 30.15 -16.12 17.72
CA VAL A 468 29.58 -16.18 19.09
C VAL A 468 30.35 -17.19 19.96
N SER A 469 30.66 -18.37 19.42
CA SER A 469 31.35 -19.44 20.13
C SER A 469 32.84 -19.18 20.41
N ALA A 470 33.43 -18.15 19.80
CA ALA A 470 34.77 -17.65 20.08
C ALA A 470 34.72 -16.49 21.09
N SER A 471 33.82 -15.53 20.89
CA SER A 471 33.55 -14.41 21.79
C SER A 471 33.16 -14.90 23.21
N THR A 472 32.29 -15.90 23.35
CA THR A 472 31.94 -16.50 24.68
C THR A 472 33.03 -17.43 25.26
N LYS A 473 34.30 -17.31 24.84
CA LYS A 473 35.44 -18.06 25.38
C LYS A 473 36.62 -17.19 25.83
N LEU A 474 36.52 -15.88 25.69
CA LEU A 474 37.33 -14.91 26.44
C LEU A 474 36.58 -14.46 27.70
#